data_AF-A0AAD9CA44-F1
#
_entry.id   AF-A0AAD9CA44-F1
#
_cell.length_a   1.000
_cell.length_b   1.000
_cell.length_c   1.000
_cell.angle_alpha   90.00
_cell.angle_beta   90.00
_cell.angle_gamma   90.00
#
_symmetry.space_group_name_H-M   'P 1'
#
loop_
_entity.id
_entity.type
_entity.pdbx_description
1 polymer ?
#
loop_
_entity_poly.entity_id
_entity_poly.type
_entity_poly.pdbx_seq_one_letter_code
_entity_poly.pdbx_strand_id
1 'polypeptide(L)'
;MEDCYMAAVRSETQQKMRSYSFELKYLIAGHTKAYQETFESLVSFTSNLTSTLFDSAYCSGLFSDINRHLSGDSKSSLDTAVRRFYNDLFPLVYRRLLNPGIGHMSLKSHSTPSTNQDDCLRMTRQDVSPFGPHPRLLVSGLSRALGAGRALSRLLRLAGEVVNATEKLTLSRECGRGLVRMHYCSHCRGMTLIRPCTGLCVNIMRGCLVCV
;
A
#
# COMPACT_ATOMS: atom_id res chain seq x y z
N MET A 1 32.19 19.64 28.28
CA MET A 1 31.04 19.80 29.20
C MET A 1 29.77 20.12 28.42
N GLU A 2 29.70 21.25 27.71
CA GLU A 2 28.51 21.63 26.92
C GLU A 2 28.16 20.62 25.81
N ASP A 3 29.15 20.08 25.09
CA ASP A 3 28.91 19.05 24.07
C ASP A 3 28.32 17.76 24.64
N CYS A 4 28.73 17.39 25.86
CA CYS A 4 28.20 16.23 26.56
C CYS A 4 26.72 16.45 26.93
N TYR A 5 26.36 17.65 27.36
CA TYR A 5 24.96 18.02 27.64
C TYR A 5 24.11 18.05 26.37
N MET A 6 24.65 18.54 25.25
CA MET A 6 23.98 18.49 23.96
C MET A 6 23.71 17.06 23.50
N ALA A 7 24.68 16.15 23.67
CA ALA A 7 24.51 14.73 23.35
C ALA A 7 23.47 14.06 24.25
N ALA A 8 23.52 14.32 25.57
CA ALA A 8 22.61 13.76 26.55
C ALA A 8 21.15 14.18 26.29
N VAL A 9 20.89 15.48 26.14
CA VAL A 9 19.54 16.01 25.81
C VAL A 9 18.99 15.38 24.54
N ARG A 10 19.81 15.25 23.50
CA ARG A 10 19.37 14.68 22.22
C ARG A 10 18.93 13.23 22.38
N SER A 11 19.75 12.43 23.05
CA SER A 11 19.44 11.03 23.32
C SER A 11 18.18 10.89 24.18
N GLU A 12 18.08 11.63 25.29
CA GLU A 12 16.91 11.57 26.18
C GLU A 12 15.62 12.01 25.49
N THR A 13 15.66 13.07 24.68
CA THR A 13 14.49 13.56 23.97
C THR A 13 14.06 12.56 22.90
N GLN A 14 15.00 11.99 22.15
CA GLN A 14 14.70 10.96 21.16
C GLN A 14 14.13 9.69 21.79
N GLN A 15 14.67 9.26 22.94
CA GLN A 15 14.14 8.14 23.73
C GLN A 15 12.69 8.41 24.15
N LYS A 16 12.39 9.62 24.64
CA LYS A 16 11.02 10.01 25.02
C LYS A 16 10.07 10.03 23.84
N MET A 17 10.48 10.57 22.68
CA MET A 17 9.66 10.53 21.46
C MET A 17 9.29 9.09 21.08
N ARG A 18 10.27 8.18 21.08
CA ARG A 18 10.04 6.75 20.81
C ARG A 18 9.10 6.11 21.83
N SER A 19 9.22 6.47 23.10
CA SER A 19 8.34 5.97 24.16
C SER A 19 6.91 6.46 23.99
N TYR A 20 6.71 7.73 23.63
CA TYR A 20 5.37 8.31 23.43
C TYR A 20 4.71 7.84 22.13
N SER A 21 5.49 7.56 21.08
CA SER A 21 4.97 7.02 19.82
C SER A 21 4.70 5.50 19.86
N PHE A 22 5.19 4.79 20.88
CA PHE A 22 5.16 3.33 20.92
C PHE A 22 3.73 2.75 20.81
N GLU A 23 2.80 3.25 21.61
CA GLU A 23 1.40 2.76 21.59
C GLU A 23 0.74 3.03 20.24
N LEU A 24 0.91 4.24 19.69
CA LEU A 24 0.37 4.61 18.39
C LEU A 24 0.94 3.73 17.27
N LYS A 25 2.26 3.50 17.29
CA LYS A 25 2.95 2.61 16.34
C LYS A 25 2.42 1.19 16.41
N TYR A 26 2.25 0.66 17.62
CA TYR A 26 1.72 -0.68 17.82
C TYR A 26 0.27 -0.80 17.32
N LEU A 27 -0.56 0.20 17.61
CA LEU A 27 -1.95 0.25 17.18
C LEU A 27 -2.07 0.31 15.65
N ILE A 28 -1.30 1.18 14.99
CA ILE A 28 -1.27 1.27 13.53
C ILE A 28 -0.77 -0.05 12.91
N ALA A 29 0.31 -0.63 13.45
CA ALA A 29 0.83 -1.90 12.97
C ALA A 29 -0.18 -3.05 13.13
N GLY A 30 -0.87 -3.10 14.28
CA GLY A 30 -1.92 -4.08 14.56
C GLY A 30 -3.08 -3.96 13.57
N HIS A 31 -3.62 -2.75 13.36
CA HIS A 31 -4.68 -2.52 12.39
C HIS A 31 -4.24 -2.79 10.95
N THR A 32 -3.01 -2.44 10.59
CA THR A 32 -2.44 -2.73 9.26
C THR A 32 -2.43 -4.24 9.02
N LYS A 33 -1.94 -5.01 9.99
CA LYS A 33 -1.88 -6.47 9.91
C LYS A 33 -3.28 -7.10 9.84
N ALA A 34 -4.16 -6.74 10.78
CA ALA A 34 -5.51 -7.29 10.83
C ALA A 34 -6.32 -6.97 9.55
N TYR A 35 -6.17 -5.76 9.03
CA TYR A 35 -6.78 -5.36 7.76
C TYR A 35 -6.25 -6.21 6.60
N GLN A 36 -4.92 -6.37 6.50
CA GLN A 36 -4.28 -7.15 5.44
C GLN A 36 -4.72 -8.62 5.48
N GLU A 37 -4.72 -9.26 6.66
CA GLU A 37 -5.13 -10.66 6.84
C GLU A 37 -6.61 -10.89 6.49
N THR A 38 -7.50 -10.00 6.97
CA THR A 38 -8.94 -10.07 6.66
C THR A 38 -9.17 -9.92 5.16
N PHE A 39 -8.41 -9.02 4.52
CA PHE A 39 -8.53 -8.74 3.11
C PHE A 39 -8.02 -9.90 2.24
N GLU A 40 -6.86 -10.45 2.55
CA GLU A 40 -6.31 -11.63 1.87
C GLU A 40 -7.25 -12.83 1.99
N SER A 41 -7.86 -13.01 3.16
CA SER A 41 -8.88 -14.04 3.38
C SER A 41 -10.11 -13.83 2.47
N LEU A 42 -10.63 -12.61 2.38
CA LEU A 42 -11.78 -12.29 1.53
C LEU A 42 -11.49 -12.51 0.04
N VAL A 43 -10.31 -12.07 -0.44
CA VAL A 43 -9.90 -12.26 -1.83
C VAL A 43 -9.70 -13.74 -2.14
N SER A 44 -9.04 -14.48 -1.25
CA SER A 44 -8.84 -15.93 -1.39
C SER A 44 -10.19 -16.67 -1.43
N PHE A 45 -11.09 -16.37 -0.51
CA PHE A 45 -12.45 -16.93 -0.48
C PHE A 45 -13.19 -16.65 -1.79
N THR A 46 -13.18 -15.40 -2.25
CA THR A 46 -13.86 -15.01 -3.49
C THR A 46 -13.24 -15.67 -4.72
N SER A 47 -11.90 -15.78 -4.75
CA SER A 47 -11.17 -16.47 -5.81
C SER A 47 -11.51 -17.95 -5.88
N ASN A 48 -11.54 -18.62 -4.73
CA ASN A 48 -11.88 -20.04 -4.64
C ASN A 48 -13.32 -20.28 -5.07
N LEU A 49 -14.28 -19.50 -4.55
CA LEU A 49 -15.69 -19.59 -4.94
C LEU A 49 -15.89 -19.35 -6.44
N THR A 50 -15.19 -18.37 -7.02
CA THR A 50 -15.29 -18.09 -8.45
C THR A 50 -14.67 -19.25 -9.27
N SER A 51 -13.55 -19.80 -8.81
CA SER A 51 -12.89 -20.91 -9.49
C SER A 51 -13.75 -22.19 -9.45
N THR A 52 -14.45 -22.46 -8.36
CA THR A 52 -15.37 -23.62 -8.28
C THR A 52 -16.61 -23.45 -9.14
N LEU A 53 -17.14 -22.22 -9.26
CA LEU A 53 -18.32 -21.96 -10.10
C LEU A 53 -18.01 -22.02 -11.60
N PHE A 54 -16.81 -21.60 -12.02
CA PHE A 54 -16.47 -21.48 -13.44
C PHE A 54 -15.49 -22.54 -13.96
N ASP A 55 -14.96 -23.42 -13.09
CA ASP A 55 -13.93 -24.43 -13.42
C ASP A 55 -12.79 -23.86 -14.28
N SER A 56 -12.35 -22.65 -13.94
CA SER A 56 -11.53 -21.83 -14.82
C SER A 56 -10.29 -21.28 -14.11
N ALA A 57 -9.12 -21.65 -14.64
CA ALA A 57 -7.84 -21.09 -14.21
C ALA A 57 -7.69 -19.59 -14.51
N TYR A 58 -8.53 -19.04 -15.40
CA TYR A 58 -8.43 -17.65 -15.89
C TYR A 58 -8.82 -16.61 -14.84
N CYS A 59 -9.65 -16.99 -13.86
CA CYS A 59 -10.05 -16.11 -12.78
C CYS A 59 -8.88 -15.82 -11.82
N SER A 60 -7.96 -16.77 -11.62
CA SER A 60 -6.84 -16.64 -10.66
C SER A 60 -5.94 -15.42 -10.96
N GLY A 61 -5.66 -15.16 -12.24
CA GLY A 61 -4.86 -14.01 -12.67
C GLY A 61 -5.52 -12.67 -12.34
N LEU A 62 -6.84 -12.57 -12.52
CA LEU A 62 -7.60 -11.37 -12.17
C LEU A 62 -7.57 -11.11 -10.66
N PHE A 63 -7.74 -12.16 -9.84
CA PHE A 63 -7.67 -12.02 -8.38
C PHE A 63 -6.27 -11.65 -7.88
N SER A 64 -5.20 -12.14 -8.53
CA SER A 64 -3.83 -11.70 -8.25
C SER A 64 -3.64 -10.20 -8.55
N ASP A 65 -4.16 -9.74 -9.69
CA ASP A 65 -4.12 -8.32 -10.06
C ASP A 65 -4.94 -7.44 -9.11
N ILE A 66 -6.11 -7.92 -8.66
CA ILE A 66 -6.94 -7.26 -7.64
C ILE A 66 -6.17 -7.16 -6.32
N ASN A 67 -5.54 -8.24 -5.86
CA ASN A 67 -4.76 -8.23 -4.62
C ASN A 67 -3.65 -7.17 -4.68
N ARG A 68 -2.90 -7.12 -5.79
CA ARG A 68 -1.86 -6.10 -6.02
C ARG A 68 -2.40 -4.68 -6.09
N HIS A 69 -3.61 -4.47 -6.62
CA HIS A 69 -4.28 -3.16 -6.61
C HIS A 69 -4.54 -2.65 -5.19
N LEU A 70 -4.91 -3.56 -4.30
CA LEU A 70 -5.33 -3.28 -2.93
C LEU A 70 -4.19 -3.20 -1.92
N SER A 71 -3.07 -3.87 -2.18
CA SER A 71 -1.80 -3.62 -1.48
C SER A 71 -1.30 -2.17 -1.65
N GLY A 72 -1.94 -1.38 -2.51
CA GLY A 72 -1.66 0.05 -2.65
C GLY A 72 -0.55 0.36 -3.66
N ASP A 73 -0.12 -0.62 -4.46
CA ASP A 73 0.79 -0.42 -5.58
C ASP A 73 0.22 0.65 -6.54
N SER A 74 1.06 1.61 -6.91
CA SER A 74 0.71 2.72 -7.78
C SER A 74 0.64 2.30 -9.25
N LYS A 75 1.33 1.22 -9.62
CA LYS A 75 1.37 0.69 -10.99
C LYS A 75 0.21 -0.25 -11.30
N SER A 76 -0.50 -0.74 -10.28
CA SER A 76 -1.63 -1.64 -10.44
C SER A 76 -2.95 -0.86 -10.62
N SER A 77 -3.49 -0.92 -11.83
CA SER A 77 -4.79 -0.33 -12.18
C SER A 77 -5.83 -1.43 -12.41
N LEU A 78 -7.02 -1.27 -11.81
CA LEU A 78 -8.16 -2.17 -12.06
C LEU A 78 -8.56 -2.17 -13.54
N ASP A 79 -8.45 -1.02 -14.22
CA ASP A 79 -8.73 -0.94 -15.67
C ASP A 79 -7.77 -1.83 -16.45
N THR A 80 -6.47 -1.76 -16.17
CA THR A 80 -5.46 -2.61 -16.84
C THR A 80 -5.64 -4.09 -16.50
N ALA A 81 -5.95 -4.42 -15.25
CA ALA A 81 -6.21 -5.79 -14.81
C ALA A 81 -7.41 -6.41 -15.55
N VAL A 82 -8.54 -5.70 -15.57
CA VAL A 82 -9.75 -6.16 -16.26
C VAL A 82 -9.54 -6.23 -17.76
N ARG A 83 -8.84 -5.26 -18.37
CA ARG A 83 -8.49 -5.32 -19.80
C ARG A 83 -7.65 -6.55 -20.12
N ARG A 84 -6.62 -6.83 -19.33
CA ARG A 84 -5.77 -8.03 -19.49
C ARG A 84 -6.61 -9.30 -19.40
N PHE A 85 -7.45 -9.42 -18.38
CA PHE A 85 -8.36 -10.56 -18.21
C PHE A 85 -9.23 -10.80 -19.46
N TYR A 86 -9.90 -9.77 -19.98
CA TYR A 86 -10.74 -9.94 -21.18
C TYR A 86 -9.94 -10.14 -22.47
N ASN A 87 -8.70 -9.64 -22.56
CA ASN A 87 -7.81 -9.95 -23.68
C ASN A 87 -7.40 -11.42 -23.67
N ASP A 88 -7.09 -11.98 -22.49
CA ASP A 88 -6.73 -13.39 -22.34
C ASP A 88 -7.94 -14.33 -22.52
N LEU A 89 -9.14 -13.86 -22.14
CA LEU A 89 -10.39 -14.63 -22.27
C LEU A 89 -10.86 -14.75 -23.73
N PHE A 90 -10.63 -13.72 -24.56
CA PHE A 90 -11.23 -13.66 -25.89
C PHE A 90 -10.79 -14.78 -26.86
N PRO A 91 -9.50 -15.12 -27.00
CA PRO A 91 -9.10 -16.20 -27.88
C PRO A 91 -9.72 -17.55 -27.52
N LEU A 92 -9.96 -17.78 -26.22
CA LEU A 92 -10.58 -19.00 -25.70
C LEU A 92 -12.07 -19.06 -26.04
N VAL A 93 -12.79 -17.96 -25.82
CA VAL A 93 -14.19 -17.81 -26.20
C VAL A 93 -14.36 -17.96 -27.71
N TYR A 94 -13.48 -17.33 -28.49
CA TYR A 94 -13.49 -17.43 -29.95
C TYR A 94 -13.32 -18.87 -30.42
N ARG A 95 -12.31 -19.58 -29.91
CA ARG A 95 -12.05 -20.98 -30.30
C ARG A 95 -13.13 -21.96 -29.84
N ARG A 96 -13.74 -21.76 -28.67
CA ARG A 96 -14.75 -22.71 -28.14
C ARG A 96 -16.16 -22.46 -28.66
N LEU A 97 -16.56 -21.20 -28.80
CA LEU A 97 -17.95 -20.84 -29.07
C LEU A 97 -18.19 -20.28 -30.48
N LEU A 98 -17.24 -19.51 -31.01
CA LEU A 98 -17.42 -18.83 -32.31
C LEU A 98 -16.84 -19.61 -33.48
N ASN A 99 -15.75 -20.34 -33.26
CA ASN A 99 -15.10 -21.14 -34.30
C ASN A 99 -14.51 -22.46 -33.74
N PRO A 100 -15.37 -23.42 -33.35
CA PRO A 100 -14.96 -24.70 -32.75
C PRO A 100 -14.10 -25.57 -33.69
N GLY A 101 -14.17 -25.36 -35.01
CA GLY A 101 -13.39 -26.11 -36.00
C GLY A 101 -11.89 -25.81 -36.00
N ILE A 102 -11.46 -24.67 -35.48
CA ILE A 102 -10.03 -24.28 -35.47
C ILE A 102 -9.25 -25.02 -34.37
N GLY A 103 -9.87 -25.29 -33.21
CA GLY A 103 -9.21 -25.98 -32.09
C GLY A 103 -8.78 -27.42 -32.40
N HIS A 104 -9.49 -28.10 -33.31
CA HIS A 104 -9.18 -29.47 -33.74
C HIS A 104 -8.28 -29.54 -34.99
N MET A 105 -8.17 -28.47 -35.78
CA MET A 105 -7.43 -28.49 -37.07
C MET A 105 -5.95 -28.12 -36.93
N SER A 106 -5.55 -27.40 -35.88
CA SER A 106 -4.13 -27.01 -35.65
C SER A 106 -3.18 -28.18 -35.34
N LEU A 107 -3.67 -29.40 -35.13
CA LEU A 107 -2.80 -30.58 -35.02
C LEU A 107 -2.35 -31.13 -36.39
N LYS A 108 -2.94 -30.70 -37.52
CA LYS A 108 -2.71 -31.33 -38.83
C LYS A 108 -2.26 -30.40 -39.97
N SER A 109 -2.25 -29.09 -39.82
CA SER A 109 -1.69 -28.21 -40.87
C SER A 109 -0.38 -27.57 -40.40
N HIS A 110 0.73 -28.00 -41.00
CA HIS A 110 1.99 -27.28 -40.98
C HIS A 110 1.77 -25.81 -41.34
N SER A 111 2.47 -24.91 -40.64
CA SER A 111 2.62 -23.46 -40.88
C SER A 111 1.64 -22.47 -40.21
N THR A 112 1.72 -22.33 -38.88
CA THR A 112 2.02 -21.05 -38.14
C THR A 112 1.83 -21.27 -36.62
N PRO A 113 2.63 -20.63 -35.75
CA PRO A 113 2.46 -20.79 -34.30
C PRO A 113 1.10 -20.23 -33.88
N SER A 114 0.33 -21.00 -33.11
CA SER A 114 -0.95 -20.59 -32.50
C SER A 114 -0.89 -19.24 -31.76
N THR A 115 0.31 -18.85 -31.32
CA THR A 115 0.64 -17.55 -30.71
C THR A 115 0.30 -16.36 -31.60
N ASN A 116 0.61 -16.41 -32.90
CA ASN A 116 0.37 -15.28 -33.82
C ASN A 116 -1.13 -15.00 -34.02
N GLN A 117 -1.95 -16.05 -33.96
CA GLN A 117 -3.40 -15.92 -34.07
C GLN A 117 -4.01 -15.40 -32.76
N ASP A 118 -3.54 -15.88 -31.60
CA ASP A 118 -4.02 -15.40 -30.29
C ASP A 118 -3.67 -13.93 -30.07
N ASP A 119 -2.49 -13.50 -30.49
CA ASP A 119 -2.08 -12.10 -30.44
C ASP A 119 -2.93 -11.21 -31.36
N CYS A 120 -3.23 -11.67 -32.58
CA CYS A 120 -4.16 -10.98 -33.47
C CYS A 120 -5.56 -10.85 -32.86
N LEU A 121 -6.07 -11.91 -32.23
CA LEU A 121 -7.35 -11.89 -31.53
C LEU A 121 -7.32 -10.93 -30.34
N ARG A 122 -6.25 -10.93 -29.55
CA ARG A 122 -6.05 -9.98 -28.43
C ARG A 122 -6.06 -8.54 -28.90
N MET A 123 -5.37 -8.22 -30.01
CA MET A 123 -5.34 -6.87 -30.58
C MET A 123 -6.72 -6.43 -31.09
N THR A 124 -7.41 -7.30 -31.82
CA THR A 124 -8.71 -7.01 -32.44
C THR A 124 -9.87 -6.94 -31.43
N ARG A 125 -9.70 -7.49 -30.22
CA ARG A 125 -10.75 -7.58 -29.19
C ARG A 125 -11.39 -6.23 -28.85
N GLN A 126 -10.62 -5.14 -28.86
CA GLN A 126 -11.16 -3.81 -28.55
C GLN A 126 -12.07 -3.29 -29.67
N ASP A 127 -11.71 -3.55 -30.93
CA ASP A 127 -12.44 -3.05 -32.10
C ASP A 127 -13.77 -3.78 -32.29
N VAL A 128 -13.78 -5.10 -32.07
CA VAL A 128 -15.00 -5.92 -32.24
C VAL A 128 -15.88 -6.00 -30.98
N SER A 129 -15.39 -5.51 -29.84
CA SER A 129 -16.10 -5.44 -28.55
C SER A 129 -17.00 -6.66 -28.24
N PRO A 130 -16.46 -7.89 -28.23
CA PRO A 130 -17.23 -9.13 -28.19
C PRO A 130 -17.97 -9.35 -26.86
N PHE A 131 -17.55 -8.65 -25.80
CA PHE A 131 -18.15 -8.71 -24.47
C PHE A 131 -19.08 -7.53 -24.17
N GLY A 132 -19.32 -6.64 -25.15
CA GLY A 132 -20.16 -5.46 -24.98
C GLY A 132 -19.76 -4.61 -23.76
N PRO A 133 -20.71 -4.20 -22.89
CA PRO A 133 -20.43 -3.30 -21.77
C PRO A 133 -19.77 -3.97 -20.55
N HIS A 134 -19.72 -5.31 -20.49
CA HIS A 134 -19.34 -6.06 -19.30
C HIS A 134 -17.95 -5.71 -18.74
N PRO A 135 -16.89 -5.52 -19.56
CA PRO A 135 -15.59 -5.10 -19.05
C PRO A 135 -15.64 -3.76 -18.29
N ARG A 136 -16.41 -2.79 -18.79
CA ARG A 136 -16.57 -1.49 -18.12
C ARG A 136 -17.40 -1.60 -16.85
N LEU A 137 -18.46 -2.40 -16.87
CA LEU A 137 -19.28 -2.68 -15.69
C LEU A 137 -18.46 -3.35 -14.59
N LEU A 138 -17.60 -4.29 -14.94
CA LEU A 138 -16.70 -4.96 -13.98
C LEU A 138 -15.71 -3.97 -13.35
N VAL A 139 -15.07 -3.11 -14.15
CA VAL A 139 -14.19 -2.05 -13.62
C VAL A 139 -14.96 -1.14 -12.67
N SER A 140 -16.16 -0.70 -13.03
CA SER A 140 -16.96 0.18 -12.17
C SER A 140 -17.40 -0.51 -10.88
N GLY A 141 -17.80 -1.78 -10.94
CA GLY A 141 -18.20 -2.56 -9.77
C GLY A 141 -17.05 -2.78 -8.81
N LEU A 142 -15.89 -3.20 -9.34
CA LEU A 142 -14.66 -3.37 -8.57
C LEU A 142 -14.20 -2.05 -7.95
N SER A 143 -14.20 -0.96 -8.72
CA SER A 143 -13.77 0.36 -8.21
C SER A 143 -14.64 0.83 -7.03
N ARG A 144 -15.95 0.58 -7.09
CA ARG A 144 -16.89 0.93 -6.03
C ARG A 144 -16.70 0.04 -4.79
N ALA A 145 -16.57 -1.26 -4.98
CA ALA A 145 -16.40 -2.21 -3.88
C ALA A 145 -15.04 -2.07 -3.18
N LEU A 146 -13.98 -1.79 -3.94
CA LEU A 146 -12.60 -1.83 -3.48
C LEU A 146 -12.02 -0.45 -3.14
N GLY A 147 -12.70 0.63 -3.52
CA GLY A 147 -12.21 2.00 -3.37
C GLY A 147 -11.87 2.38 -1.92
N ALA A 148 -12.82 2.14 -0.99
CA ALA A 148 -12.63 2.42 0.42
C ALA A 148 -11.50 1.56 1.02
N GLY A 149 -11.44 0.27 0.64
CA GLY A 149 -10.40 -0.64 1.10
C GLY A 149 -9.00 -0.23 0.64
N ARG A 150 -8.85 0.18 -0.63
CA ARG A 150 -7.58 0.71 -1.15
C ARG A 150 -7.17 2.00 -0.45
N ALA A 151 -8.13 2.88 -0.18
CA ALA A 151 -7.86 4.12 0.55
C ALA A 151 -7.38 3.84 1.98
N LEU A 152 -8.04 2.93 2.69
CA LEU A 152 -7.65 2.51 4.04
C LEU A 152 -6.27 1.86 4.08
N SER A 153 -5.98 0.94 3.14
CA SER A 153 -4.66 0.31 2.99
C SER A 153 -3.54 1.36 2.82
N ARG A 154 -3.75 2.34 1.94
CA ARG A 154 -2.81 3.45 1.74
C ARG A 154 -2.65 4.31 2.99
N LEU A 155 -3.76 4.63 3.66
CA LEU A 155 -3.75 5.43 4.89
C LEU A 155 -2.95 4.75 5.99
N LEU A 156 -3.18 3.46 6.22
CA LEU A 156 -2.47 2.68 7.25
C LEU A 156 -0.96 2.60 6.96
N ARG A 157 -0.58 2.39 5.70
CA ARG A 157 0.84 2.44 5.28
C ARG A 157 1.46 3.81 5.53
N LEU A 158 0.80 4.88 5.09
CA LEU A 158 1.28 6.25 5.29
C LEU A 158 1.36 6.61 6.78
N ALA A 159 0.39 6.20 7.58
CA ALA A 159 0.39 6.43 9.02
C ALA A 159 1.61 5.74 9.68
N GLY A 160 1.93 4.51 9.26
CA GLY A 160 3.14 3.81 9.71
C GLY A 160 4.43 4.51 9.27
N GLU A 161 4.48 5.00 8.04
CA GLU A 161 5.63 5.78 7.51
C GLU A 161 5.83 7.08 8.29
N VAL A 162 4.76 7.83 8.57
CA VAL A 162 4.80 9.09 9.34
C VAL A 162 5.30 8.82 10.77
N VAL A 163 4.74 7.84 11.48
CA VAL A 163 5.18 7.53 12.85
C VAL A 163 6.65 7.10 12.89
N ASN A 164 7.09 6.28 11.93
CA ASN A 164 8.49 5.86 11.81
C ASN A 164 9.42 7.05 11.47
N ALA A 165 8.96 7.98 10.65
CA ALA A 165 9.69 9.21 10.35
C ALA A 165 9.84 10.07 11.61
N THR A 166 8.77 10.23 12.39
CA THR A 166 8.77 10.99 13.65
C THR A 166 9.80 10.43 14.66
N GLU A 167 9.95 9.10 14.77
CA GLU A 167 10.94 8.46 15.66
C GLU A 167 12.41 8.66 15.23
N LYS A 168 12.62 8.92 13.93
CA LYS A 168 13.92 9.09 13.30
C LYS A 168 14.32 10.55 13.13
N LEU A 169 13.47 11.50 13.54
CA LEU A 169 13.77 12.92 13.43
C LEU A 169 15.03 13.29 14.20
N THR A 170 15.88 14.06 13.54
CA THR A 170 17.05 14.67 14.13
C THR A 170 16.68 16.05 14.65
N LEU A 171 16.97 16.31 15.91
CA LEU A 171 16.69 17.62 16.51
C LEU A 171 17.57 18.69 15.87
N SER A 172 16.95 19.78 15.44
CA SER A 172 17.67 20.94 14.89
C SER A 172 18.67 21.50 15.91
N ARG A 173 19.68 22.22 15.43
CA ARG A 173 20.67 22.85 16.31
C ARG A 173 20.02 23.86 17.27
N GLU A 174 19.00 24.58 16.81
CA GLU A 174 18.21 25.51 17.62
C GLU A 174 17.41 24.81 18.71
N CYS A 175 16.71 23.73 18.35
CA CYS A 175 16.00 22.90 19.32
C CYS A 175 16.97 22.34 20.38
N GLY A 176 18.12 21.81 19.96
CA GLY A 176 19.14 21.30 20.87
C GLY A 176 19.62 22.36 21.88
N ARG A 177 19.91 23.59 21.43
CA ARG A 177 20.27 24.70 22.33
C ARG A 177 19.14 25.05 23.29
N GLY A 178 17.90 25.08 22.80
CA GLY A 178 16.72 25.32 23.63
C GLY A 178 16.60 24.27 24.73
N LEU A 179 16.67 22.99 24.38
CA LEU A 179 16.55 21.89 25.31
C LEU A 179 17.70 21.85 26.34
N VAL A 180 18.95 22.15 25.96
CA VAL A 180 20.05 22.29 26.93
C VAL A 180 19.79 23.43 27.90
N ARG A 181 19.29 24.58 27.41
CA ARG A 181 18.90 25.70 28.27
C ARG A 181 17.80 25.31 29.26
N MET A 182 16.87 24.47 28.83
CA MET A 182 15.77 23.98 29.64
C MET A 182 16.22 22.98 30.72
N HIS A 183 17.11 22.05 30.38
CA HIS A 183 17.45 20.91 31.23
C HIS A 183 18.71 21.09 32.06
N TYR A 184 19.77 21.71 31.53
CA TYR A 184 21.11 21.66 32.14
C TYR A 184 21.68 23.01 32.55
N CYS A 185 21.14 24.15 32.08
CA CYS A 185 21.66 25.46 32.49
C CYS A 185 21.54 25.73 34.00
N SER A 186 20.54 25.14 34.69
CA SER A 186 20.41 25.22 36.15
C SER A 186 21.53 24.44 36.86
N HIS A 187 21.91 23.27 36.33
CA HIS A 187 23.01 22.46 36.82
C HIS A 187 24.35 23.21 36.75
N CYS A 188 24.61 23.93 35.63
CA CYS A 188 25.81 24.77 35.49
C CYS A 188 25.89 25.90 36.52
N ARG A 189 24.75 26.30 37.11
CA ARG A 189 24.66 27.32 38.18
C ARG A 189 24.59 26.72 39.58
N GLY A 190 24.84 25.42 39.74
CA GLY A 190 24.77 24.72 41.02
C GLY A 190 23.35 24.40 41.50
N MET A 191 22.33 24.63 40.67
CA MET A 191 20.92 24.42 41.01
C MET A 191 20.37 23.15 40.34
N THR A 192 20.78 21.98 40.82
CA THR A 192 20.47 20.68 40.19
C THR A 192 19.06 20.14 40.49
N LEU A 193 18.39 20.67 41.51
CA LEU A 193 17.05 20.21 41.94
C LEU A 193 15.90 21.02 41.33
N ILE A 194 16.19 22.13 40.66
CA ILE A 194 15.17 23.01 40.07
C ILE A 194 14.70 22.44 38.74
N ARG A 195 13.38 22.23 38.62
CA ARG A 195 12.73 21.82 37.37
C ARG A 195 12.43 23.03 36.47
N PRO A 196 12.43 22.86 35.13
CA PRO A 196 12.02 23.92 34.22
C PRO A 196 10.56 24.31 34.45
N CYS A 197 10.26 25.60 34.34
CA CYS A 197 8.88 26.10 34.41
C CYS A 197 8.04 25.53 33.26
N THR A 198 6.75 25.26 33.52
CA THR A 198 5.83 24.73 32.50
C THR A 198 5.79 25.58 31.22
N GLY A 199 5.74 26.91 31.34
CA GLY A 199 5.73 27.80 30.18
C GLY A 199 7.01 27.74 29.35
N LEU A 200 8.18 27.64 29.99
CA LEU A 200 9.46 27.45 29.30
C LEU A 200 9.50 26.10 28.57
N CYS A 201 9.03 25.04 29.25
CA CYS A 201 8.95 23.70 28.70
C CYS A 201 8.09 23.64 27.43
N VAL A 202 6.85 24.14 27.52
CA VAL A 202 5.92 24.14 26.39
C VAL A 202 6.47 24.97 25.22
N ASN A 203 7.06 26.14 25.47
CA ASN A 203 7.60 26.98 24.41
C ASN A 203 8.76 26.31 23.66
N ILE A 204 9.69 25.68 24.40
CA ILE A 204 10.84 24.99 23.80
C ILE A 204 10.39 23.75 23.04
N MET A 205 9.53 22.93 23.64
CA MET A 205 9.00 21.73 22.99
C MET A 205 8.18 22.06 21.75
N ARG A 206 7.38 23.13 21.77
CA ARG A 206 6.65 23.59 20.59
C ARG A 206 7.61 23.98 19.47
N GLY A 207 8.67 24.74 19.75
CA GLY A 207 9.69 25.08 18.76
C GLY A 207 10.40 23.84 18.19
N CYS A 208 10.65 22.83 19.02
CA CYS A 208 11.25 21.57 18.60
C CYS A 208 10.31 20.71 17.72
N LEU A 209 9.00 20.74 17.99
CA LEU A 209 7.99 19.92 17.33
C LEU A 209 7.37 20.56 16.08
N VAL A 210 7.56 21.87 15.86
CA VAL A 210 7.07 22.57 14.65
C VAL A 210 7.89 22.22 13.41
N CYS A 211 9.09 21.65 13.58
CA CYS A 211 9.90 21.10 12.48
C CYS A 211 9.66 19.60 12.21
N VAL A 212 8.60 19.02 12.79
CA VAL A 212 8.11 17.66 12.50
C VAL A 212 7.27 17.68 11.22
#